data_AF-A0A9D5WBM5-F1
#
_entry.id   AF-A0A9D5WBM5-F1
#
_cell.length_a   1.000
_cell.length_b   1.000
_cell.length_c   1.000
_cell.angle_alpha   90.00
_cell.angle_beta   90.00
_cell.angle_gamma   90.00
#
_symmetry.space_group_name_H-M   'P 1'
#
loop_
_entity.id
_entity.type
_entity.pdbx_description
1 polymer ?
#
loop_
_entity_poly.entity_id
_entity_poly.type
_entity_poly.pdbx_seq_one_letter_code
_entity_poly.pdbx_strand_id
1 'polypeptide(L)' 'MDSNKIDCFKCRNFYITWDSKFPYGCRGLGFKSKALPSREVKIASGTECLKFIKKPDIRK' A
#
# COMPACT_ATOMS: atom_id res chain seq x y z
N MET A 1 -9.55 19.51 3.08
CA MET A 1 -10.14 18.20 3.43
C MET A 1 -9.92 17.35 2.19
N ASP A 2 -9.03 16.36 2.10
CA ASP A 2 -8.75 15.23 2.99
C ASP A 2 -7.23 14.96 3.07
N SER A 3 -6.63 15.11 4.26
CA SER A 3 -5.19 14.97 4.47
C SER A 3 -4.77 13.58 4.99
N ASN A 4 -5.66 12.58 4.95
CA ASN A 4 -5.33 11.22 5.37
C ASN A 4 -4.73 10.47 4.16
N LYS A 5 -3.48 10.76 3.84
CA LYS A 5 -2.78 10.11 2.74
C LYS A 5 -2.04 8.91 3.31
N ILE A 6 -2.62 7.72 3.20
CA ILE A 6 -1.95 6.47 3.61
C ILE A 6 -0.70 6.25 2.75
N ASP A 7 0.46 6.33 3.40
CA ASP A 7 1.77 6.05 2.80
C ASP A 7 2.04 4.54 2.72
N CYS A 8 1.84 3.92 1.55
CA CYS A 8 2.17 2.51 1.36
C CYS A 8 3.63 2.15 1.71
N PHE A 9 4.58 3.07 1.55
CA PHE A 9 5.98 2.85 1.92
C PHE A 9 6.18 2.58 3.42
N LYS A 10 5.34 3.18 4.25
CA LYS A 10 5.31 2.98 5.70
C LYS A 10 4.50 1.75 6.10
N CYS A 11 3.87 1.04 5.14
CA CYS A 11 3.08 -0.15 5.42
C CYS A 11 3.99 -1.39 5.50
N ARG A 12 3.81 -2.23 6.53
CA ARG A 12 4.50 -3.52 6.67
C ARG A 12 4.14 -4.51 5.56
N ASN A 13 2.93 -4.42 5.04
CA ASN A 13 2.41 -5.31 4.01
C ASN A 13 2.88 -4.94 2.59
N PHE A 14 3.44 -3.75 2.40
CA PHE A 14 3.93 -3.29 1.11
C PHE A 14 5.26 -3.94 0.77
N TYR A 15 5.37 -4.44 -0.46
CA TYR A 15 6.59 -5.02 -1.00
C TYR A 15 6.74 -4.71 -2.49
N ILE A 16 7.97 -4.77 -2.97
CA ILE A 16 8.30 -4.63 -4.39
C ILE A 16 8.37 -6.05 -4.97
N THR A 17 7.65 -6.28 -6.07
CA THR A 17 7.47 -7.60 -6.69
C THR A 17 8.53 -7.91 -7.74
N TRP A 18 9.33 -6.92 -8.15
CA TRP A 18 10.30 -6.98 -9.26
C TRP A 18 9.69 -7.31 -10.64
N ASP A 19 8.36 -7.27 -10.75
CA ASP A 19 7.65 -7.49 -12.00
C ASP A 19 7.55 -6.16 -12.78
N SER A 20 8.07 -6.10 -14.01
CA SER A 20 8.03 -4.90 -14.84
C SER A 20 6.60 -4.43 -15.14
N LYS A 21 5.63 -5.37 -15.20
CA LYS A 21 4.22 -5.04 -15.39
C LYS A 21 3.54 -4.67 -14.08
N PHE A 22 3.98 -5.12 -12.91
CA PHE A 22 3.32 -4.81 -11.64
C PHE A 22 4.32 -4.65 -10.49
N PRO A 23 5.12 -3.57 -10.46
CA PRO A 23 6.25 -3.43 -9.54
C PRO A 23 5.85 -3.35 -8.05
N TYR A 24 4.61 -2.99 -7.75
CA TYR A 24 4.13 -2.83 -6.39
C TYR A 24 3.20 -3.98 -5.98
N GLY A 25 3.37 -4.47 -4.76
CA GLY A 25 2.53 -5.52 -4.18
C GLY A 25 2.06 -5.19 -2.78
N CYS A 26 0.89 -5.71 -2.42
CA CYS A 26 0.35 -5.66 -1.06
C CYS A 26 0.11 -7.08 -0.53
N ARG A 27 0.91 -7.53 0.45
CA ARG A 27 0.75 -8.86 1.08
C ARG A 27 -0.54 -8.98 1.89
N GLY A 28 -0.98 -7.88 2.50
CA GLY A 28 -2.17 -7.87 3.36
C GLY A 28 -3.47 -8.11 2.59
N LEU A 29 -3.48 -7.71 1.31
CA LEU A 29 -4.63 -7.85 0.40
C LEU A 29 -4.38 -8.86 -0.72
N GLY A 30 -3.15 -9.34 -0.90
CA GLY A 30 -2.83 -10.44 -1.84
C GLY A 30 -2.77 -10.03 -3.31
N PHE A 31 -2.66 -8.74 -3.64
CA PHE A 31 -2.62 -8.28 -5.04
C PHE A 31 -1.31 -7.56 -5.41
N LYS A 32 -1.09 -7.43 -6.71
CA LYS A 32 0.01 -6.67 -7.33
C LYS A 32 -0.58 -5.58 -8.23
N SER A 33 0.07 -4.43 -8.31
CA SER A 33 -0.40 -3.27 -9.05
C SER A 33 0.74 -2.50 -9.72
N LYS A 34 0.39 -1.77 -10.80
CA LYS A 34 1.29 -0.80 -11.45
C LYS A 34 1.41 0.48 -10.65
N ALA A 35 0.30 0.93 -10.10
CA ALA A 35 0.23 2.10 -9.24
C ALA A 35 0.47 1.71 -7.77
N LEU A 36 0.62 2.72 -6.92
CA LEU A 36 0.68 2.52 -5.47
C LEU A 36 -0.56 1.73 -5.00
N PRO A 37 -0.39 0.70 -4.15
CA PRO A 37 -1.50 -0.12 -3.73
C PRO A 37 -2.58 0.66 -2.97
N SER A 38 -2.26 1.78 -2.29
CA SER A 38 -3.28 2.65 -1.67
C SER A 38 -4.20 3.30 -2.71
N ARG A 39 -3.67 3.62 -3.89
CA ARG A 39 -4.45 4.21 -4.98
C ARG A 39 -5.40 3.17 -5.57
N GLU A 40 -4.91 1.98 -5.85
CA GLU A 40 -5.75 0.88 -6.36
C GLU A 40 -6.83 0.49 -5.34
N VAL A 41 -6.49 0.43 -4.05
CA VAL A 41 -7.47 0.15 -3.00
C VAL A 41 -8.52 1.24 -2.91
N LYS A 42 -8.13 2.52 -3.05
CA LYS A 42 -9.08 3.64 -3.09
C LYS A 42 -10.02 3.57 -4.29
N ILE A 43 -9.50 3.16 -5.46
CA ILE A 43 -10.31 3.01 -6.68
C ILE A 43 -11.26 1.81 -6.56
N ALA A 44 -10.75 0.66 -6.09
CA ALA A 44 -11.53 -0.57 -6.01
C ALA A 44 -12.57 -0.56 -4.89
N SER A 45 -12.20 -0.02 -3.72
CA SER A 45 -13.04 -0.06 -2.51
C SER A 45 -13.78 1.26 -2.25
N GLY A 46 -13.50 2.32 -3.01
CA GLY A 46 -14.03 3.67 -2.79
C GLY A 46 -13.53 4.35 -1.50
N THR A 47 -12.71 3.66 -0.71
CA THR A 47 -12.28 4.03 0.64
C THR A 47 -10.79 3.79 0.83
N GLU A 48 -10.20 4.42 1.84
CA GLU A 48 -8.79 4.27 2.16
C GLU A 48 -8.44 2.84 2.63
N CYS A 49 -7.16 2.47 2.53
CA CYS A 49 -6.69 1.12 2.84
C CYS A 49 -6.85 0.78 4.34
N LEU A 50 -7.92 0.07 4.68
CA LEU A 50 -8.23 -0.40 6.05
C LEU A 50 -7.19 -1.41 6.58
N LYS A 51 -6.48 -2.11 5.70
CA LYS A 51 -5.38 -3.05 6.05
C LYS A 51 -4.00 -2.39 6.13
N PHE A 52 -3.94 -1.06 6.27
CA PHE A 52 -2.69 -0.37 6.48
C PHE A 52 -2.12 -0.69 7.86
N ILE A 53 -0.94 -1.31 7.89
CA ILE A 53 -0.20 -1.61 9.12
C ILE A 53 1.09 -0.81 9.08
N LYS A 54 1.19 0.24 9.89
CA LYS A 54 2.40 1.05 9.98
C LYS A 54 3.58 0.18 10.46
N LYS A 55 4.73 0.27 9.79
CA LYS A 55 5.98 -0.33 10.24
C LYS A 55 6.35 0.27 11.61
N PRO A 56 6.83 -0.52 12.57
CA PRO A 56 7.40 0.04 13.80
C PRO A 56 8.60 0.90 13.40
N ASP A 57 8.60 2.17 13.80
CA ASP A 57 9.72 3.08 13.60
C ASP A 57 10.79 2.70 14.62
N ILE A 58 11.75 1.86 14.19
CA ILE A 58 12.89 1.48 15.02
C ILE A 58 13.93 2.60 14.85
N ARG A 59 13.67 3.76 15.43
CA ARG A 59 14.72 4.73 15.72
C ARG A 59 15.21 4.42 17.14
N LYS A 60 16.40 3.84 17.22
CA LYS A 60 17.12 3.56 18.46
C LYS A 60 18.39 4.39 18.47
#